data_AF-B7ZNZ1-F1
#
_entry.id   AF-B7ZNZ1-F1
#
_cell.length_a   1.000
_cell.length_b   1.000
_cell.length_c   1.000
_cell.angle_alpha   90.00
_cell.angle_beta   90.00
_cell.angle_gamma   90.00
#
_symmetry.space_group_name_H-M   'P 1'
#
loop_
_entity.id
_entity.type
_entity.pdbx_description
1 polymer ?
#
loop_
_entity_poly.entity_id
_entity_poly.type
_entity_poly.pdbx_seq_one_letter_code
_entity_poly.pdbx_strand_id
1 'polypeptide(L)'
;MSADVSGTESGSESGPEPEPGPEPGPESRPESRPKPGPGPEPRPESGPEPGPRSGLRRGPKQGSERSQLCPEHFEPLSWFCLSERRPVCATCAGFGGRCHRHRIRRAEEHAEELRNKIVDQCERLQLQSAGISKYMAEVLQGKNQKAVVMASAARDLIIQRLSLVRSLCESEEQRLLEQVHGEEERAHQSILTQRAHWVDAVQKLDTLRTNMVDMITHLDDLQLIQREQEIFERAEEAEGILDPQDSEKLSFNEKCAWSPLLTQLWAASVLGSLSGVEEVLIDERTVSPLLHLSEDRRTLTFIAKKSKVLFPVFAVADQLISIVRGPLATVRLDSPPHHPCSIRRTTCQDTVGQNVVVGVW
;
A
#
# COMPACT_ATOMS: atom_id res chain seq x y z
N MET A 1 86.09 -33.48 -44.59
CA MET A 1 87.04 -33.23 -43.48
C MET A 1 86.57 -31.95 -42.81
N SER A 2 85.54 -31.98 -41.97
CA SER A 2 85.41 -32.57 -40.62
C SER A 2 85.88 -31.61 -39.53
N ALA A 3 84.95 -31.32 -38.60
CA ALA A 3 85.08 -30.74 -37.26
C ALA A 3 85.54 -29.26 -37.20
N ASP A 4 85.02 -28.38 -36.33
CA ASP A 4 84.65 -28.60 -34.93
C ASP A 4 83.50 -27.72 -34.39
N VAL A 5 82.93 -28.24 -33.31
CA VAL A 5 81.87 -27.74 -32.43
C VAL A 5 82.47 -26.92 -31.28
N SER A 6 81.77 -25.88 -30.82
CA SER A 6 81.71 -25.31 -29.44
C SER A 6 80.81 -24.05 -29.51
N GLY A 7 79.73 -23.80 -28.78
CA GLY A 7 79.25 -24.31 -27.49
C GLY A 7 79.22 -23.15 -26.49
N THR A 8 78.04 -22.58 -26.18
CA THR A 8 77.72 -21.94 -24.87
C THR A 8 76.21 -21.80 -24.72
N GLU A 9 75.72 -22.37 -23.63
CA GLU A 9 74.34 -22.41 -23.13
C GLU A 9 73.96 -21.14 -22.35
N SER A 10 72.67 -20.80 -22.31
CA SER A 10 71.92 -20.11 -21.25
C SER A 10 70.47 -20.11 -21.74
N GLY A 11 69.52 -20.87 -21.20
CA GLY A 11 69.16 -20.96 -19.79
C GLY A 11 67.98 -20.01 -19.55
N SER A 12 66.79 -20.35 -20.06
CA SER A 12 65.55 -19.61 -19.78
C SER A 12 64.66 -20.47 -18.89
N GLU A 13 64.69 -20.19 -17.59
CA GLU A 13 63.72 -20.66 -16.62
C GLU A 13 62.31 -20.21 -17.01
N SER A 14 61.41 -21.17 -17.18
CA SER A 14 59.98 -20.97 -17.27
C SER A 14 59.44 -20.57 -15.89
N GLY A 15 59.10 -19.28 -15.71
CA GLY A 15 58.32 -18.84 -14.55
C GLY A 15 56.89 -19.39 -14.58
N PRO A 16 56.21 -19.53 -13.42
CA PRO A 16 54.92 -20.18 -13.34
C PRO A 16 53.81 -19.34 -13.98
N GLU A 17 52.89 -20.02 -14.67
CA GLU A 17 51.63 -19.45 -15.15
C GLU A 17 50.83 -18.84 -13.98
N PRO A 18 50.12 -17.72 -14.18
CA PRO A 18 49.21 -17.20 -13.18
C PRO A 18 48.00 -18.14 -13.05
N GLU A 19 47.63 -18.46 -11.82
CA GLU A 19 46.49 -19.33 -11.55
C GLU A 19 45.19 -18.79 -12.18
N PRO A 20 44.30 -19.67 -12.70
CA PRO A 20 42.98 -19.26 -13.15
C PRO A 20 42.18 -18.78 -11.95
N GLY A 21 41.63 -17.57 -12.03
CA GLY A 21 40.65 -17.07 -11.07
C GLY A 21 39.44 -18.00 -10.95
N PRO A 22 38.68 -17.92 -9.85
CA PRO A 22 37.57 -18.84 -9.59
C PRO A 22 36.52 -18.72 -10.70
N GLU A 23 36.06 -19.87 -11.20
CA GLU A 23 34.99 -19.95 -12.20
C GLU A 23 33.75 -19.16 -11.74
N PRO A 24 33.08 -18.41 -12.64
CA PRO A 24 31.75 -17.90 -12.35
C PRO A 24 30.82 -19.09 -12.09
N GLY A 25 30.20 -19.14 -10.92
CA GLY A 25 29.18 -20.12 -10.60
C GLY A 25 28.06 -20.14 -11.65
N PRO A 26 27.31 -21.25 -11.77
CA PRO A 26 26.33 -21.42 -12.83
C PRO A 26 25.31 -20.28 -12.79
N GLU A 27 25.16 -19.58 -13.91
CA GLU A 27 24.09 -18.59 -14.11
C GLU A 27 22.76 -19.21 -13.70
N SER A 28 22.20 -18.72 -12.61
CA SER A 28 20.83 -18.99 -12.23
C SER A 28 19.92 -18.43 -13.32
N ARG A 29 19.49 -19.35 -14.19
CA ARG A 29 18.36 -19.23 -15.12
C ARG A 29 17.29 -18.31 -14.53
N PRO A 30 16.72 -17.36 -15.30
CA PRO A 30 15.59 -16.60 -14.80
C PRO A 30 14.47 -17.58 -14.48
N GLU A 31 14.10 -17.70 -13.21
CA GLU A 31 12.89 -18.41 -12.81
C GLU A 31 11.73 -17.76 -13.54
N SER A 32 11.17 -18.52 -14.48
CA SER A 32 9.95 -18.17 -15.17
C SER A 32 8.86 -17.94 -14.13
N ARG A 33 8.52 -16.66 -13.93
CA ARG A 33 7.38 -16.19 -13.15
C ARG A 33 6.18 -17.13 -13.35
N PRO A 34 5.57 -17.68 -12.29
CA PRO A 34 4.30 -18.38 -12.43
C PRO A 34 3.32 -17.40 -13.06
N LYS A 35 2.76 -17.75 -14.23
CA LYS A 35 1.63 -17.00 -14.79
C LYS A 35 0.54 -16.92 -13.71
N PRO A 36 -0.12 -15.77 -13.51
CA PRO A 36 -1.33 -15.75 -12.70
C PRO A 36 -2.27 -16.81 -13.27
N GLY A 37 -2.62 -17.80 -12.45
CA GLY A 37 -3.58 -18.82 -12.84
C GLY A 37 -4.87 -18.14 -13.32
N PRO A 38 -5.61 -18.76 -14.25
CA PRO A 38 -6.92 -18.24 -14.63
C PRO A 38 -7.75 -18.09 -13.33
N GLY A 39 -8.29 -16.90 -13.12
CA GLY A 39 -9.24 -16.66 -12.03
C GLY A 39 -10.38 -17.68 -12.11
N PRO A 40 -11.04 -18.00 -10.98
CA PRO A 40 -12.07 -19.03 -10.96
C PRO A 40 -13.14 -18.71 -12.01
N GLU A 41 -13.33 -19.62 -12.96
CA GLU A 41 -14.41 -19.55 -13.92
C GLU A 41 -15.75 -19.41 -13.17
N PRO A 42 -16.67 -18.54 -13.61
CA PRO A 42 -18.00 -18.51 -13.06
C PRO A 42 -18.64 -19.86 -13.33
N ARG A 43 -18.92 -20.61 -12.27
CA ARG A 43 -19.71 -21.83 -12.30
C ARG A 43 -20.99 -21.55 -13.11
N PRO A 44 -21.39 -22.40 -14.08
CA PRO A 44 -22.68 -22.23 -14.73
C PRO A 44 -23.75 -22.31 -13.65
N GLU A 45 -24.57 -21.28 -13.55
CA GLU A 45 -25.75 -21.25 -12.71
C GLU A 45 -26.60 -22.48 -13.06
N SER A 46 -26.65 -23.45 -12.16
CA SER A 46 -27.61 -24.53 -12.20
C SER A 46 -28.99 -23.89 -12.21
N GLY A 47 -29.69 -24.02 -13.35
CA GLY A 47 -31.06 -23.59 -13.52
C GLY A 47 -31.98 -24.19 -12.45
N PRO A 48 -33.19 -23.61 -12.26
CA PRO A 48 -34.08 -24.01 -11.19
C PRO A 48 -34.46 -25.49 -11.37
N GLU A 49 -34.19 -26.30 -10.35
CA GLU A 49 -34.61 -27.70 -10.31
C GLU A 49 -36.14 -27.79 -10.52
N PRO A 50 -36.62 -28.73 -11.37
CA PRO A 50 -38.05 -29.01 -11.44
C PRO A 50 -38.49 -29.56 -10.08
N GLY A 51 -39.41 -28.86 -9.42
CA GLY A 51 -39.98 -29.29 -8.15
C GLY A 51 -40.55 -30.72 -8.20
N PRO A 52 -40.69 -31.39 -7.04
CA PRO A 52 -41.05 -32.79 -7.00
C PRO A 52 -42.43 -33.00 -7.62
N ARG A 53 -42.47 -33.80 -8.69
CA ARG A 53 -43.70 -34.38 -9.23
C ARG A 53 -44.32 -35.26 -8.14
N SER A 54 -45.25 -34.70 -7.38
CA SER A 54 -46.13 -35.50 -6.51
C SER A 54 -47.06 -36.33 -7.40
N GLY A 55 -46.61 -37.55 -7.71
CA GLY A 55 -47.46 -38.58 -8.29
C GLY A 55 -48.59 -38.90 -7.33
N LEU A 56 -49.81 -38.52 -7.68
CA LEU A 56 -51.02 -39.03 -7.03
C LEU A 56 -51.16 -40.52 -7.39
N ARG A 57 -50.56 -41.40 -6.58
CA ARG A 57 -50.97 -42.80 -6.53
C ARG A 57 -52.39 -42.84 -5.95
N ARG A 58 -53.37 -43.09 -6.82
CA ARG A 58 -54.75 -43.43 -6.45
C ARG A 58 -54.74 -44.84 -5.85
N GLY A 59 -54.73 -44.94 -4.53
CA GLY A 59 -54.98 -46.20 -3.82
C GLY A 59 -56.47 -46.61 -3.88
N PRO A 60 -56.81 -47.91 -3.83
CA PRO A 60 -58.19 -48.38 -3.88
C PRO A 60 -58.95 -47.99 -2.61
N LYS A 61 -60.12 -47.37 -2.78
CA LYS A 61 -61.08 -47.11 -1.70
C LYS A 61 -61.73 -48.43 -1.29
N GLN A 62 -61.22 -49.11 -0.27
CA GLN A 62 -61.98 -50.13 0.45
C GLN A 62 -61.68 -49.99 1.95
N GLY A 63 -62.64 -49.45 2.70
CA GLY A 63 -62.51 -49.14 4.14
C GLY A 63 -63.30 -47.91 4.63
N SER A 64 -64.13 -47.27 3.80
CA SER A 64 -64.74 -45.96 4.12
C SER A 64 -66.22 -45.99 4.55
N GLU A 65 -66.89 -47.14 4.59
CA GLU A 65 -68.34 -47.16 4.90
C GLU A 65 -68.63 -47.01 6.40
N ARG A 66 -67.81 -47.60 7.29
CA ARG A 66 -68.01 -47.48 8.75
C ARG A 66 -67.71 -46.08 9.29
N SER A 67 -66.81 -45.33 8.66
CA SER A 67 -66.44 -43.96 9.07
C SER A 67 -67.47 -42.89 8.65
N GLN A 68 -68.48 -43.28 7.87
CA GLN A 68 -69.57 -42.41 7.41
C GLN A 68 -70.86 -42.63 8.23
N LEU A 69 -70.86 -43.59 9.17
CA LEU A 69 -72.00 -43.91 10.02
C LEU A 69 -71.77 -43.40 11.45
N CYS A 70 -72.86 -43.02 12.12
CA CYS A 70 -72.83 -42.65 13.52
C CYS A 70 -72.50 -43.88 14.38
N PRO A 71 -71.51 -43.80 15.29
CA PRO A 71 -71.11 -44.94 16.10
C PRO A 71 -72.19 -45.44 17.07
N GLU A 72 -73.23 -44.65 17.34
CA GLU A 72 -74.31 -45.01 18.27
C GLU A 72 -75.60 -45.47 17.60
N HIS A 73 -75.96 -44.84 16.48
CA HIS A 73 -77.21 -45.11 15.78
C HIS A 73 -77.00 -45.89 14.48
N PHE A 74 -75.74 -46.10 14.07
CA PHE A 74 -75.36 -46.76 12.81
C PHE A 74 -76.00 -46.15 11.56
N GLU A 75 -76.42 -44.89 11.65
CA GLU A 75 -77.04 -44.12 10.56
C GLU A 75 -76.02 -43.20 9.86
N PRO A 76 -76.22 -42.84 8.57
CA PRO A 76 -75.35 -41.92 7.85
C PRO A 76 -75.18 -40.55 8.52
N LEU A 77 -73.94 -40.06 8.56
CA LEU A 77 -73.55 -38.76 9.09
C LEU A 77 -73.82 -37.62 8.10
N SER A 78 -75.09 -37.41 7.75
CA SER A 78 -75.54 -36.42 6.75
C SER A 78 -75.72 -35.00 7.29
N TRP A 79 -75.52 -34.77 8.59
CA TRP A 79 -75.69 -33.46 9.22
C TRP A 79 -74.39 -33.00 9.88
N PHE A 80 -74.22 -31.69 10.05
CA PHE A 80 -73.08 -31.10 10.77
C PHE A 80 -73.57 -30.19 11.89
N CYS A 81 -73.13 -30.48 13.11
CA CYS A 81 -73.42 -29.67 14.29
C CYS A 81 -72.38 -28.55 14.42
N LEU A 82 -72.80 -27.29 14.29
CA LEU A 82 -71.90 -26.13 14.37
C LEU A 82 -71.35 -25.90 15.79
N SER A 83 -72.13 -26.24 16.83
CA SER A 83 -71.71 -26.07 18.24
C SER A 83 -70.58 -27.03 18.60
N GLU A 84 -70.73 -28.31 18.25
CA GLU A 84 -69.76 -29.39 18.54
C GLU A 84 -68.70 -29.58 17.44
N ARG A 85 -68.82 -28.85 16.32
CA ARG A 85 -67.95 -28.92 15.13
C ARG A 85 -67.69 -30.35 14.63
N ARG A 86 -68.73 -31.18 14.60
CA ARG A 86 -68.64 -32.58 14.16
C ARG A 86 -69.84 -32.99 13.32
N PRO A 87 -69.67 -33.97 12.40
CA PRO A 87 -70.79 -34.55 11.67
C PRO A 87 -71.64 -35.44 12.59
N VAL A 88 -72.95 -35.47 12.38
CA VAL A 88 -73.96 -36.19 13.17
C VAL A 88 -74.99 -36.86 12.25
N CYS A 89 -75.64 -37.94 12.70
CA CYS A 89 -76.74 -38.57 11.95
C CYS A 89 -78.10 -37.91 12.23
N ALA A 90 -79.13 -38.33 11.50
CA ALA A 90 -80.50 -37.80 11.63
C ALA A 90 -81.05 -37.97 13.06
N THR A 91 -80.83 -39.13 13.70
CA THR A 91 -81.28 -39.37 15.08
C THR A 91 -80.59 -38.45 16.11
N CYS A 92 -79.29 -38.17 15.94
CA CYS A 92 -78.57 -37.22 16.79
C CYS A 92 -79.04 -35.76 16.63
N ALA A 93 -79.51 -35.41 15.43
CA ALA A 93 -79.99 -34.08 15.06
C ALA A 93 -81.48 -33.85 15.42
N GLY A 94 -82.28 -34.91 15.44
CA GLY A 94 -83.72 -34.88 15.70
C GLY A 94 -84.11 -34.65 17.17
N PHE A 95 -85.41 -34.54 17.42
CA PHE A 95 -85.98 -34.31 18.76
C PHE A 95 -85.62 -35.45 19.73
N GLY A 96 -85.03 -35.13 20.88
CA GLY A 96 -84.51 -36.13 21.84
C GLY A 96 -83.05 -36.55 21.58
N GLY A 97 -82.45 -36.16 20.45
CA GLY A 97 -81.04 -36.38 20.16
C GLY A 97 -80.11 -35.43 20.92
N ARG A 98 -78.83 -35.82 21.05
CA ARG A 98 -77.84 -35.01 21.81
C ARG A 98 -77.58 -33.62 21.23
N CYS A 99 -77.90 -33.38 19.96
CA CYS A 99 -77.71 -32.10 19.31
C CYS A 99 -79.04 -31.37 18.99
N HIS A 100 -80.18 -31.80 19.56
CA HIS A 100 -81.51 -31.27 19.20
C HIS A 100 -81.71 -29.76 19.45
N ARG A 101 -80.89 -29.12 20.29
CA ARG A 101 -80.89 -27.65 20.52
C ARG A 101 -79.68 -26.94 19.89
N HIS A 102 -78.84 -27.64 19.16
CA HIS A 102 -77.66 -27.07 18.51
C HIS A 102 -78.00 -26.55 17.13
N ARG A 103 -77.19 -25.61 16.62
CA ARG A 103 -77.32 -25.17 15.24
C ARG A 103 -76.77 -26.26 14.32
N ILE A 104 -77.65 -26.96 13.64
CA ILE A 104 -77.32 -28.07 12.74
C ILE A 104 -77.69 -27.67 11.30
N ARG A 105 -76.89 -28.14 10.35
CA ARG A 105 -77.10 -27.97 8.90
C ARG A 105 -76.70 -29.25 8.16
N ARG A 106 -76.95 -29.33 6.86
CA ARG A 106 -76.51 -30.49 6.07
C ARG A 106 -74.98 -30.54 6.02
N ALA A 107 -74.43 -31.74 6.14
CA ALA A 107 -72.99 -31.93 6.12
C ALA A 107 -72.38 -31.49 4.78
N GLU A 108 -73.12 -31.70 3.68
CA GLU A 108 -72.75 -31.28 2.33
C GLU A 108 -72.61 -29.76 2.23
N GLU A 109 -73.59 -29.01 2.75
CA GLU A 109 -73.56 -27.53 2.77
C GLU A 109 -72.35 -27.00 3.57
N HIS A 110 -72.04 -27.62 4.72
CA HIS A 110 -70.87 -27.22 5.49
C HIS A 110 -69.55 -27.57 4.77
N ALA A 111 -69.48 -28.75 4.15
CA ALA A 111 -68.32 -29.19 3.42
C ALA A 111 -68.07 -28.27 2.20
N GLU A 112 -69.12 -27.80 1.53
CA GLU A 112 -69.02 -26.85 0.43
C GLU A 112 -68.45 -25.51 0.91
N GLU A 113 -68.94 -24.96 2.02
CA GLU A 113 -68.35 -23.76 2.62
C GLU A 113 -66.88 -23.94 3.02
N LEU A 114 -66.50 -25.12 3.53
CA LEU A 114 -65.13 -25.41 3.89
C LEU A 114 -64.24 -25.53 2.64
N ARG A 115 -64.73 -26.17 1.57
CA ARG A 115 -64.05 -26.24 0.28
C ARG A 115 -63.81 -24.83 -0.27
N ASN A 116 -64.83 -23.98 -0.25
CA ASN A 116 -64.72 -22.58 -0.70
C ASN A 116 -63.66 -21.82 0.12
N LYS A 117 -63.67 -21.94 1.46
CA LYS A 117 -62.63 -21.34 2.32
C LYS A 117 -61.22 -21.86 2.03
N ILE A 118 -61.08 -23.14 1.70
CA ILE A 118 -59.79 -23.74 1.32
C ILE A 118 -59.34 -23.19 -0.03
N VAL A 119 -60.25 -23.05 -1.00
CA VAL A 119 -59.94 -22.42 -2.30
C VAL A 119 -59.46 -20.98 -2.09
N ASP A 120 -60.18 -20.17 -1.29
CA ASP A 120 -59.75 -18.80 -0.98
C ASP A 120 -58.36 -18.75 -0.31
N GLN A 121 -58.06 -19.71 0.58
CA GLN A 121 -56.75 -19.82 1.22
C GLN A 121 -55.67 -20.20 0.21
N CYS A 122 -55.94 -21.15 -0.68
CA CYS A 122 -55.03 -21.57 -1.72
C CYS A 122 -54.72 -20.42 -2.70
N GLU A 123 -55.73 -19.64 -3.09
CA GLU A 123 -55.53 -18.45 -3.95
C GLU A 123 -54.64 -17.42 -3.28
N ARG A 124 -54.85 -17.14 -1.97
CA ARG A 124 -53.96 -16.24 -1.22
C ARG A 124 -52.52 -16.76 -1.16
N LEU A 125 -52.33 -18.05 -0.88
CA LEU A 125 -51.00 -18.67 -0.84
C LEU A 125 -50.32 -18.63 -2.21
N GLN A 126 -51.08 -18.85 -3.29
CA GLN A 126 -50.58 -18.76 -4.66
C GLN A 126 -50.13 -17.33 -4.99
N LEU A 127 -50.91 -16.31 -4.61
CA LEU A 127 -50.52 -14.90 -4.78
C LEU A 127 -49.27 -14.55 -3.97
N GLN A 128 -49.15 -15.03 -2.73
CA GLN A 128 -47.96 -14.83 -1.90
C GLN A 128 -46.71 -15.48 -2.53
N SER A 129 -46.83 -16.73 -2.99
CA SER A 129 -45.75 -17.45 -3.67
C SER A 129 -45.30 -16.75 -4.94
N ALA A 130 -46.25 -16.26 -5.75
CA ALA A 130 -45.96 -15.48 -6.96
C ALA A 130 -45.26 -14.15 -6.62
N GLY A 131 -45.69 -13.45 -5.55
CA GLY A 131 -45.05 -12.23 -5.08
C GLY A 131 -43.60 -12.44 -4.62
N ILE A 132 -43.35 -13.50 -3.85
CA ILE A 132 -41.99 -13.86 -3.41
C ILE A 132 -41.11 -14.22 -4.61
N SER A 133 -41.64 -15.02 -5.54
CA SER A 133 -40.92 -15.40 -6.77
C SER A 133 -40.55 -14.19 -7.61
N LYS A 134 -41.48 -13.23 -7.77
CA LYS A 134 -41.23 -11.97 -8.48
C LYS A 134 -40.15 -11.14 -7.78
N TYR A 135 -40.20 -11.01 -6.45
CA TYR A 135 -39.18 -10.27 -5.70
C TYR A 135 -37.78 -10.89 -5.84
N MET A 136 -37.69 -12.22 -5.79
CA MET A 136 -36.41 -12.92 -5.98
C MET A 136 -35.85 -12.68 -7.39
N ALA A 137 -36.69 -12.83 -8.42
CA ALA A 137 -36.28 -12.69 -9.81
C ALA A 137 -35.93 -11.23 -10.18
N GLU A 138 -36.73 -10.26 -9.77
CA GLU A 138 -36.56 -8.88 -10.25
C GLU A 138 -35.68 -8.05 -9.31
N VAL A 139 -35.90 -8.15 -7.99
CA VAL A 139 -35.27 -7.26 -7.02
C VAL A 139 -33.95 -7.83 -6.52
N LEU A 140 -33.93 -9.11 -6.08
CA LEU A 140 -32.71 -9.70 -5.53
C LEU A 140 -31.65 -9.94 -6.61
N GLN A 141 -32.05 -10.39 -7.80
CA GLN A 141 -31.13 -10.52 -8.92
C GLN A 141 -30.49 -9.17 -9.29
N GLY A 142 -31.29 -8.10 -9.39
CA GLY A 142 -30.79 -6.75 -9.66
C GLY A 142 -29.84 -6.24 -8.57
N LYS A 143 -30.14 -6.50 -7.29
CA LYS A 143 -29.24 -6.16 -6.17
C LYS A 143 -27.93 -6.92 -6.22
N ASN A 144 -27.97 -8.22 -6.53
CA ASN A 144 -26.77 -9.05 -6.66
C ASN A 144 -25.88 -8.53 -7.79
N GLN A 145 -26.45 -8.29 -8.98
CA GLN A 145 -25.72 -7.74 -10.11
C GLN A 145 -25.08 -6.38 -9.78
N LYS A 146 -25.82 -5.49 -9.10
CA LYS A 146 -25.29 -4.19 -8.67
C LYS A 146 -24.14 -4.35 -7.68
N ALA A 147 -24.26 -5.25 -6.71
CA ALA A 147 -23.19 -5.52 -5.76
C ALA A 147 -21.93 -6.04 -6.45
N VAL A 148 -22.07 -6.95 -7.41
CA VAL A 148 -20.95 -7.47 -8.22
C VAL A 148 -20.27 -6.36 -9.01
N VAL A 149 -21.03 -5.50 -9.68
CA VAL A 149 -20.49 -4.37 -10.47
C VAL A 149 -19.78 -3.35 -9.58
N MET A 150 -20.35 -3.02 -8.42
CA MET A 150 -19.72 -2.11 -7.48
C MET A 150 -18.44 -2.70 -6.89
N ALA A 151 -18.44 -3.99 -6.55
CA ALA A 151 -17.27 -4.68 -6.04
C ALA A 151 -16.16 -4.81 -7.10
N SER A 152 -16.49 -5.07 -8.37
CA SER A 152 -15.50 -5.06 -9.45
C SER A 152 -14.90 -3.68 -9.65
N ALA A 153 -15.73 -2.63 -9.74
CA ALA A 153 -15.24 -1.26 -9.88
C ALA A 153 -14.33 -0.82 -8.73
N ALA A 154 -14.67 -1.19 -7.49
CA ALA A 154 -13.83 -0.92 -6.33
C ALA A 154 -12.49 -1.65 -6.40
N ARG A 155 -12.48 -2.94 -6.80
CA ARG A 155 -11.24 -3.70 -7.01
C ARG A 155 -10.36 -3.07 -8.08
N ASP A 156 -10.93 -2.70 -9.22
CA ASP A 156 -10.20 -2.10 -10.33
C ASP A 156 -9.58 -0.76 -9.91
N LEU A 157 -10.30 0.06 -9.15
CA LEU A 157 -9.78 1.31 -8.60
C LEU A 157 -8.58 1.08 -7.66
N ILE A 158 -8.67 0.09 -6.77
CA ILE A 158 -7.57 -0.26 -5.86
C ILE A 158 -6.35 -0.70 -6.66
N ILE A 159 -6.54 -1.59 -7.65
CA ILE A 159 -5.47 -2.08 -8.51
C ILE A 159 -4.82 -0.92 -9.27
N GLN A 160 -5.60 -0.03 -9.89
CA GLN A 160 -5.09 1.13 -10.63
C GLN A 160 -4.28 2.06 -9.73
N ARG A 161 -4.79 2.39 -8.54
CA ARG A 161 -4.08 3.27 -7.59
C ARG A 161 -2.76 2.65 -7.13
N LEU A 162 -2.76 1.38 -6.76
CA LEU A 162 -1.54 0.69 -6.32
C LEU A 162 -0.56 0.50 -7.48
N SER A 163 -1.04 0.26 -8.69
CA SER A 163 -0.19 0.19 -9.89
C SER A 163 0.51 1.51 -10.16
N LEU A 164 -0.20 2.64 -10.03
CA LEU A 164 0.39 3.97 -10.19
C LEU A 164 1.47 4.22 -9.13
N VAL A 165 1.15 3.97 -7.85
CA VAL A 165 2.13 4.12 -6.75
C VAL A 165 3.38 3.28 -7.02
N ARG A 166 3.22 2.02 -7.44
CA ARG A 166 4.36 1.16 -7.78
C ARG A 166 5.21 1.76 -8.90
N SER A 167 4.60 2.18 -10.00
CA SER A 167 5.35 2.77 -11.12
C SER A 167 6.10 4.05 -10.73
N LEU A 168 5.53 4.87 -9.83
CA LEU A 168 6.20 6.07 -9.31
C LEU A 168 7.38 5.70 -8.42
N CYS A 169 7.24 4.68 -7.57
CA CYS A 169 8.35 4.18 -6.75
C CYS A 169 9.47 3.62 -7.63
N GLU A 170 9.15 2.78 -8.62
CA GLU A 170 10.12 2.20 -9.56
C GLU A 170 10.86 3.31 -10.35
N SER A 171 10.13 4.34 -10.80
CA SER A 171 10.73 5.47 -11.51
C SER A 171 11.65 6.31 -10.61
N GLU A 172 11.24 6.56 -9.36
CA GLU A 172 12.04 7.32 -8.41
C GLU A 172 13.28 6.56 -7.95
N GLU A 173 13.16 5.24 -7.75
CA GLU A 173 14.29 4.34 -7.48
C GLU A 173 15.33 4.44 -8.61
N GLN A 174 14.89 4.25 -9.86
CA GLN A 174 15.78 4.34 -11.02
C GLN A 174 16.45 5.72 -11.10
N ARG A 175 15.69 6.81 -10.92
CA ARG A 175 16.22 8.17 -10.94
C ARG A 175 17.28 8.40 -9.86
N LEU A 176 17.06 7.91 -8.64
CA LEU A 176 18.00 8.04 -7.53
C LEU A 176 19.27 7.22 -7.76
N LEU A 177 19.14 5.99 -8.28
CA LEU A 177 20.29 5.14 -8.60
C LEU A 177 21.15 5.77 -9.70
N GLU A 178 20.54 6.31 -10.76
CA GLU A 178 21.25 7.06 -11.81
C GLU A 178 21.96 8.29 -11.24
N GLN A 179 21.32 9.02 -10.33
CA GLN A 179 21.91 10.19 -9.69
C GLN A 179 23.11 9.82 -8.79
N VAL A 180 23.00 8.74 -8.02
CA VAL A 180 24.10 8.20 -7.19
C VAL A 180 25.25 7.73 -8.07
N HIS A 181 24.97 7.01 -9.15
CA HIS A 181 26.00 6.53 -10.07
C HIS A 181 26.73 7.68 -10.76
N GLY A 182 26.01 8.68 -11.27
CA GLY A 182 26.63 9.85 -11.88
C GLY A 182 27.49 10.66 -10.89
N GLU A 183 27.07 10.72 -9.63
CA GLU A 183 27.84 11.37 -8.57
C GLU A 183 29.13 10.60 -8.21
N GLU A 184 29.05 9.27 -8.17
CA GLU A 184 30.21 8.38 -8.01
C GLU A 184 31.21 8.57 -9.16
N GLU A 185 30.74 8.53 -10.41
CA GLU A 185 31.60 8.74 -11.59
C GLU A 185 32.28 10.11 -11.56
N ARG A 186 31.52 11.16 -11.24
CA ARG A 186 32.03 12.53 -11.11
C ARG A 186 33.12 12.62 -10.04
N ALA A 187 32.91 12.04 -8.85
CA ALA A 187 33.89 12.03 -7.78
C ALA A 187 35.14 11.25 -8.21
N HIS A 188 34.95 10.07 -8.78
CA HIS A 188 36.03 9.20 -9.25
C HIS A 188 36.90 9.88 -10.32
N GLN A 189 36.28 10.52 -11.33
CA GLN A 189 37.00 11.27 -12.36
C GLN A 189 37.78 12.45 -11.79
N SER A 190 37.21 13.16 -10.80
CA SER A 190 37.91 14.26 -10.12
C SER A 190 39.14 13.75 -9.36
N ILE A 191 39.02 12.62 -8.66
CA ILE A 191 40.12 11.98 -7.93
C ILE A 191 41.23 11.54 -8.90
N LEU A 192 40.88 10.86 -10.00
CA LEU A 192 41.86 10.42 -10.99
C LEU A 192 42.62 11.61 -11.61
N THR A 193 41.91 12.69 -11.90
CA THR A 193 42.50 13.91 -12.46
C THR A 193 43.48 14.55 -11.48
N GLN A 194 43.08 14.70 -10.21
CA GLN A 194 43.97 15.18 -9.17
C GLN A 194 45.18 14.26 -8.98
N ARG A 195 44.97 12.94 -8.95
CA ARG A 195 46.06 11.97 -8.84
C ARG A 195 47.06 12.12 -9.97
N ALA A 196 46.61 12.22 -11.22
CA ALA A 196 47.48 12.41 -12.37
C ALA A 196 48.28 13.73 -12.28
N HIS A 197 47.60 14.82 -11.91
CA HIS A 197 48.25 16.12 -11.70
C HIS A 197 49.34 16.05 -10.61
N TRP A 198 49.05 15.43 -9.47
CA TRP A 198 50.01 15.35 -8.35
C TRP A 198 51.16 14.38 -8.62
N VAL A 199 50.93 13.30 -9.38
CA VAL A 199 52.03 12.42 -9.84
C VAL A 199 53.00 13.19 -10.74
N ASP A 200 52.50 14.01 -11.67
CA ASP A 200 53.34 14.87 -12.52
C ASP A 200 54.08 15.95 -11.70
N ALA A 201 53.40 16.58 -10.74
CA ALA A 201 54.01 17.56 -9.84
C ALA A 201 55.16 16.97 -9.02
N VAL A 202 54.97 15.77 -8.44
CA VAL A 202 56.04 15.07 -7.70
C VAL A 202 57.19 14.71 -8.64
N GLN A 203 56.91 14.23 -9.85
CA GLN A 203 57.95 13.92 -10.83
C GLN A 203 58.78 15.15 -11.21
N LYS A 204 58.15 16.32 -11.37
CA LYS A 204 58.83 17.60 -11.61
C LYS A 204 59.70 18.03 -10.43
N LEU A 205 59.21 17.89 -9.20
CA LEU A 205 60.02 18.17 -8.02
C LEU A 205 61.22 17.22 -7.92
N ASP A 206 61.05 15.94 -8.24
CA ASP A 206 62.14 14.96 -8.26
C ASP A 206 63.19 15.27 -9.34
N THR A 207 62.79 15.72 -10.53
CA THR A 207 63.74 16.12 -11.58
C THR A 207 64.50 17.39 -11.18
N LEU A 208 63.82 18.42 -10.67
CA LEU A 208 64.46 19.64 -10.15
C LEU A 208 65.45 19.31 -9.04
N ARG A 209 65.04 18.49 -8.06
CA ARG A 209 65.92 18.02 -6.97
C ARG A 209 67.14 17.29 -7.52
N THR A 210 66.95 16.32 -8.42
CA THR A 210 68.05 15.52 -8.98
C THR A 210 69.04 16.41 -9.73
N ASN A 211 68.53 17.36 -10.51
CA ASN A 211 69.34 18.33 -11.22
C ASN A 211 70.14 19.26 -10.29
N MET A 212 69.54 19.73 -9.19
CA MET A 212 70.25 20.54 -8.18
C MET A 212 71.32 19.72 -7.45
N VAL A 213 71.02 18.46 -7.13
CA VAL A 213 72.00 17.54 -6.52
C VAL A 213 73.17 17.29 -7.46
N ASP A 214 72.91 17.03 -8.74
CA ASP A 214 73.95 16.82 -9.77
C ASP A 214 74.91 18.02 -9.89
N MET A 215 74.35 19.24 -9.89
CA MET A 215 75.15 20.46 -9.88
C MET A 215 76.05 20.56 -8.63
N ILE A 216 75.53 20.22 -7.45
CA ILE A 216 76.30 20.26 -6.19
C ILE A 216 77.37 19.15 -6.15
N THR A 217 77.12 17.98 -6.74
CA THR A 217 78.06 16.85 -6.69
C THR A 217 79.18 16.94 -7.73
N HIS A 218 78.95 17.60 -8.86
CA HIS A 218 79.85 17.54 -10.00
C HIS A 218 80.45 18.88 -10.44
N LEU A 219 79.91 20.02 -10.03
CA LEU A 219 80.49 21.33 -10.34
C LEU A 219 81.48 21.77 -9.25
N ASP A 220 82.53 22.48 -9.66
CA ASP A 220 83.40 23.20 -8.73
C ASP A 220 82.79 24.54 -8.28
N ASP A 221 83.37 25.14 -7.23
CA ASP A 221 82.84 26.36 -6.61
C ASP A 221 82.70 27.54 -7.61
N LEU A 222 83.63 27.70 -8.56
CA LEU A 222 83.60 28.79 -9.53
C LEU A 222 82.51 28.55 -10.59
N GLN A 223 82.36 27.32 -11.07
CA GLN A 223 81.29 26.92 -11.99
C GLN A 223 79.91 27.04 -11.34
N LEU A 224 79.80 26.72 -10.04
CA LEU A 224 78.55 26.84 -9.30
C LEU A 224 78.12 28.31 -9.15
N ILE A 225 79.06 29.20 -8.81
CA ILE A 225 78.80 30.66 -8.74
C ILE A 225 78.37 31.20 -10.12
N GLN A 226 78.98 30.73 -11.21
CA GLN A 226 78.59 31.15 -12.56
C GLN A 226 77.16 30.73 -12.95
N ARG A 227 76.60 29.70 -12.31
CA ARG A 227 75.24 29.19 -12.57
C ARG A 227 74.21 29.62 -11.52
N GLU A 228 74.54 30.58 -10.66
CA GLU A 228 73.66 31.05 -9.58
C GLU A 228 72.23 31.39 -10.07
N GLN A 229 72.12 32.09 -11.21
CA GLN A 229 70.82 32.42 -11.80
C GLN A 229 69.98 31.18 -12.17
N GLU A 230 70.60 30.14 -12.75
CA GLU A 230 69.92 28.88 -13.09
C GLU A 230 69.42 28.15 -11.83
N ILE A 231 70.18 28.23 -10.73
CA ILE A 231 69.79 27.64 -9.44
C ILE A 231 68.56 28.36 -8.88
N PHE A 232 68.54 29.70 -8.92
CA PHE A 232 67.40 30.49 -8.46
C PHE A 232 66.15 30.24 -9.31
N GLU A 233 66.27 30.19 -10.63
CA GLU A 233 65.13 29.91 -11.53
C GLU A 233 64.52 28.53 -11.24
N ARG A 234 65.34 27.51 -10.98
CA ARG A 234 64.85 26.17 -10.62
C ARG A 234 64.22 26.10 -9.23
N ALA A 235 64.73 26.88 -8.27
CA ALA A 235 64.13 26.99 -6.95
C ALA A 235 62.75 27.68 -7.04
N GLU A 236 62.64 28.73 -7.84
CA GLU A 236 61.36 29.41 -8.12
C GLU A 236 60.37 28.47 -8.82
N GLU A 237 60.83 27.66 -9.79
CA GLU A 237 59.99 26.64 -10.43
C GLU A 237 59.44 25.61 -9.43
N ALA A 238 60.27 25.19 -8.45
CA ALA A 238 59.83 24.30 -7.38
C ALA A 238 58.83 24.96 -6.43
N GLU A 239 59.05 26.23 -6.05
CA GLU A 239 58.12 27.00 -5.22
C GLU A 239 56.78 27.26 -5.92
N GLY A 240 56.77 27.30 -7.26
CA GLY A 240 55.55 27.39 -8.07
C GLY A 240 54.66 26.14 -7.99
N ILE A 241 55.18 25.00 -7.54
CA ILE A 241 54.41 23.77 -7.32
C ILE A 241 53.78 23.83 -5.93
N LEU A 242 52.53 24.27 -5.90
CA LEU A 242 51.75 24.45 -4.66
C LEU A 242 51.45 23.13 -3.94
N ASP A 243 51.07 23.22 -2.66
CA ASP A 243 50.67 22.05 -1.85
C ASP A 243 49.28 21.49 -2.23
N PRO A 244 49.07 20.16 -2.12
CA PRO A 244 47.76 19.55 -2.29
C PRO A 244 46.71 20.11 -1.33
N GLN A 245 45.53 20.44 -1.86
CA GLN A 245 44.38 20.91 -1.09
C GLN A 245 43.20 19.96 -1.26
N ASP A 246 42.49 19.70 -0.15
CA ASP A 246 41.25 18.94 -0.19
C ASP A 246 40.11 19.80 -0.77
N SER A 247 39.13 19.14 -1.38
CA SER A 247 37.99 19.79 -2.01
C SER A 247 36.75 18.90 -1.92
N GLU A 248 35.59 19.53 -1.71
CA GLU A 248 34.29 18.84 -1.76
C GLU A 248 34.08 18.06 -3.07
N LYS A 249 34.73 18.49 -4.18
CA LYS A 249 34.66 17.80 -5.48
C LYS A 249 35.31 16.41 -5.47
N LEU A 250 36.21 16.16 -4.52
CA LEU A 250 36.87 14.85 -4.31
C LEU A 250 36.05 13.92 -3.42
N SER A 251 35.01 14.45 -2.78
CA SER A 251 34.09 13.67 -1.95
C SER A 251 32.80 13.32 -2.69
N PHE A 252 32.12 12.27 -2.20
CA PHE A 252 30.78 11.91 -2.64
C PHE A 252 29.75 12.78 -1.93
N ASN A 253 28.85 13.42 -2.67
CA ASN A 253 27.77 14.21 -2.08
C ASN A 253 26.61 13.33 -1.64
N GLU A 254 26.58 12.95 -0.36
CA GLU A 254 25.53 12.12 0.24
C GLU A 254 24.11 12.67 0.03
N LYS A 255 23.95 13.98 -0.15
CA LYS A 255 22.64 14.60 -0.38
C LYS A 255 22.04 14.24 -1.74
N CYS A 256 22.81 13.67 -2.66
CA CYS A 256 22.32 13.29 -3.99
C CYS A 256 21.27 12.16 -3.93
N ALA A 257 21.28 11.34 -2.87
CA ALA A 257 20.33 10.25 -2.66
C ALA A 257 19.02 10.70 -1.97
N TRP A 258 18.89 11.99 -1.63
CA TRP A 258 17.71 12.48 -0.93
C TRP A 258 16.48 12.50 -1.86
N SER A 259 15.37 11.94 -1.38
CA SER A 259 14.08 11.99 -2.06
C SER A 259 12.95 12.37 -1.10
N PRO A 260 12.19 13.44 -1.40
CA PRO A 260 11.01 13.77 -0.63
C PRO A 260 9.90 12.73 -0.80
N LEU A 261 9.80 12.07 -1.97
CA LEU A 261 8.82 11.00 -2.20
C LEU A 261 9.11 9.80 -1.29
N LEU A 262 10.37 9.33 -1.28
CA LEU A 262 10.79 8.22 -0.42
C LEU A 262 10.59 8.56 1.06
N THR A 263 10.97 9.77 1.47
CA THR A 263 10.80 10.24 2.85
C THR A 263 9.33 10.26 3.27
N GLN A 264 8.44 10.78 2.42
CA GLN A 264 7.00 10.83 2.72
C GLN A 264 6.37 9.43 2.74
N LEU A 265 6.75 8.54 1.82
CA LEU A 265 6.26 7.16 1.80
C LEU A 265 6.70 6.37 3.04
N TRP A 266 7.96 6.53 3.45
CA TRP A 266 8.48 5.93 4.67
C TRP A 266 7.77 6.49 5.92
N ALA A 267 7.61 7.81 6.01
CA ALA A 267 6.89 8.40 7.14
C ALA A 267 5.43 7.92 7.20
N ALA A 268 4.76 7.85 6.06
CA ALA A 268 3.39 7.34 5.98
C ALA A 268 3.29 5.85 6.35
N SER A 269 4.27 5.02 5.97
CA SER A 269 4.27 3.60 6.32
C SER A 269 4.56 3.39 7.80
N VAL A 270 5.54 4.10 8.36
CA VAL A 270 5.90 4.02 9.78
C VAL A 270 4.75 4.53 10.65
N LEU A 271 4.21 5.71 10.36
CA LEU A 271 3.15 6.32 11.18
C LEU A 271 1.78 5.69 10.92
N GLY A 272 1.49 5.27 9.70
CA GLY A 272 0.21 4.67 9.32
C GLY A 272 0.07 3.20 9.73
N SER A 273 1.17 2.49 10.00
CA SER A 273 1.15 1.08 10.44
C SER A 273 1.04 0.91 11.96
N LEU A 274 1.06 2.00 12.74
CA LEU A 274 0.80 1.99 14.18
C LEU A 274 -0.71 1.83 14.44
N SER A 275 -1.24 0.67 14.05
CA SER A 275 -2.62 0.24 14.33
C SER A 275 -2.83 -0.21 15.79
N GLY A 276 -1.80 -0.10 16.63
CA GLY A 276 -1.94 -0.21 18.07
C GLY A 276 -2.15 1.18 18.64
N VAL A 277 -3.41 1.60 18.80
CA VAL A 277 -3.73 2.69 19.73
C VAL A 277 -3.53 2.11 21.12
N GLU A 278 -2.27 2.02 21.57
CA GLU A 278 -2.01 1.80 22.98
C GLU A 278 -2.64 3.00 23.69
N GLU A 279 -3.50 2.74 24.68
CA GLU A 279 -4.08 3.80 25.49
C GLU A 279 -2.95 4.43 26.32
N VAL A 280 -2.28 5.44 25.75
CA VAL A 280 -1.26 6.20 26.45
C VAL A 280 -1.95 7.05 27.50
N LEU A 281 -1.83 6.63 28.75
CA LEU A 281 -2.26 7.39 29.92
C LEU A 281 -1.08 8.19 30.47
N ILE A 282 -1.35 9.42 30.89
CA ILE A 282 -0.34 10.30 31.45
C ILE A 282 -0.10 9.89 32.90
N ASP A 283 1.16 9.60 33.24
CA ASP A 283 1.55 9.32 34.63
C ASP A 283 1.47 10.62 35.45
N GLU A 284 0.50 10.67 36.34
CA GLU A 284 0.25 11.75 37.29
C GLU A 284 1.50 12.17 38.07
N ARG A 285 2.43 11.24 38.34
CA ARG A 285 3.68 11.53 39.06
C ARG A 285 4.67 12.39 38.27
N THR A 286 4.54 12.38 36.95
CA THR A 286 5.39 13.15 36.04
C THR A 286 4.79 14.52 35.69
N VAL A 287 3.56 14.78 36.13
CA VAL A 287 2.84 16.01 35.81
C VAL A 287 3.40 17.18 36.61
N SER A 288 3.90 18.19 35.88
CA SER A 288 4.36 19.44 36.47
C SER A 288 3.26 20.10 37.31
N PRO A 289 3.57 20.74 38.45
CA PRO A 289 2.59 21.48 39.27
C PRO A 289 1.88 22.63 38.55
N LEU A 290 2.36 23.01 37.36
CA LEU A 290 1.75 24.04 36.50
C LEU A 290 0.71 23.48 35.54
N LEU A 291 0.51 22.16 35.53
CA LEU A 291 -0.40 21.47 34.64
C LEU A 291 -1.47 20.75 35.47
N HIS A 292 -2.70 20.78 35.01
CA HIS A 292 -3.82 20.02 35.54
C HIS A 292 -4.08 18.81 34.63
N LEU A 293 -4.07 17.62 35.22
CA LEU A 293 -4.41 16.38 34.52
C LEU A 293 -5.92 16.16 34.56
N SER A 294 -6.54 15.90 33.41
CA SER A 294 -7.95 15.52 33.31
C SER A 294 -8.23 14.16 33.97
N GLU A 295 -9.48 13.93 34.36
CA GLU A 295 -9.90 12.71 35.05
C GLU A 295 -9.70 11.43 34.23
N ASP A 296 -9.80 11.55 32.90
CA ASP A 296 -9.53 10.45 31.96
C ASP A 296 -8.02 10.19 31.73
N ARG A 297 -7.14 10.95 32.40
CA ARG A 297 -5.67 10.89 32.31
C ARG A 297 -5.10 11.05 30.90
N ARG A 298 -5.83 11.74 30.02
CA ARG A 298 -5.44 11.91 28.61
C ARG A 298 -5.13 13.35 28.22
N THR A 299 -5.54 14.32 29.04
CA THR A 299 -5.42 15.74 28.71
C THR A 299 -4.69 16.50 29.83
N LEU A 300 -3.69 17.28 29.46
CA LEU A 300 -3.04 18.25 30.35
C LEU A 300 -3.48 19.65 29.96
N THR A 301 -3.90 20.44 30.94
CA THR A 301 -4.25 21.85 30.76
C THR A 301 -3.37 22.73 31.64
N PHE A 302 -2.97 23.89 31.12
CA PHE A 302 -2.11 24.79 31.89
C PHE A 302 -2.91 25.49 32.98
N ILE A 303 -2.43 25.41 34.21
CA ILE A 303 -3.00 26.17 35.34
C ILE A 303 -2.49 27.60 35.20
N ALA A 304 -3.35 28.49 34.72
CA ALA A 304 -3.06 29.91 34.71
C ALA A 304 -2.78 30.38 36.15
N LYS A 305 -1.52 30.74 36.43
CA LYS A 305 -1.19 31.44 37.68
C LYS A 305 -2.03 32.71 37.69
N LYS A 306 -2.88 32.89 38.72
CA LYS A 306 -3.51 34.18 39.00
C LYS A 306 -2.37 35.17 39.22
N SER A 307 -2.06 35.96 38.19
CA SER A 307 -1.19 37.12 38.34
C SER A 307 -1.82 38.00 39.42
N LYS A 308 -1.03 38.34 40.43
CA LYS A 308 -1.37 39.45 41.32
C LYS A 308 -1.68 40.64 40.42
N VAL A 309 -2.88 41.19 40.59
CA VAL A 309 -3.39 42.36 39.88
C VAL A 309 -2.33 43.46 39.94
N LEU A 310 -1.74 43.80 38.80
CA LEU A 310 -1.14 45.10 38.58
C LEU A 310 -2.09 45.90 37.68
N PHE A 311 -2.42 47.11 38.15
CA PHE A 311 -3.31 48.07 37.52
C PHE A 311 -2.87 48.47 36.11
N PRO A 312 -3.80 48.92 35.24
CA PRO A 312 -3.59 49.00 33.81
C PRO A 312 -2.93 50.32 33.42
N VAL A 313 -1.84 50.27 32.64
CA VAL A 313 -1.48 51.40 31.77
C VAL A 313 -0.94 50.84 30.45
N PHE A 314 -1.47 51.38 29.36
CA PHE A 314 -1.12 51.20 27.94
C PHE A 314 -1.72 49.98 27.23
N ALA A 315 -2.94 50.20 26.74
CA ALA A 315 -3.42 49.62 25.49
C ALA A 315 -2.68 50.28 24.32
N VAL A 316 -2.01 49.49 23.47
CA VAL A 316 -1.97 49.68 22.00
C VAL A 316 -1.64 48.34 21.34
N ALA A 317 -2.48 47.99 20.35
CA ALA A 317 -2.28 47.06 19.23
C ALA A 317 -1.83 45.62 19.53
N ASP A 318 -2.74 44.67 19.30
CA ASP A 318 -2.45 43.73 18.21
C ASP A 318 -3.72 43.12 17.61
N GLN A 319 -3.76 43.19 16.30
CA GLN A 319 -4.82 42.70 15.44
C GLN A 319 -4.20 41.54 14.65
N LEU A 320 -4.39 40.30 15.10
CA LEU A 320 -3.93 39.12 14.36
C LEU A 320 -4.99 38.01 14.32
N ILE A 321 -5.57 37.90 13.12
CA ILE A 321 -5.80 36.68 12.33
C ILE A 321 -6.69 35.59 12.97
N SER A 322 -7.96 35.62 12.60
CA SER A 322 -8.81 34.42 12.50
C SER A 322 -8.29 33.50 11.39
N ILE A 323 -7.75 32.34 11.76
CA ILE A 323 -7.63 31.21 10.83
C ILE A 323 -8.96 30.46 10.85
N VAL A 324 -9.80 30.73 9.86
CA VAL A 324 -10.98 29.93 9.54
C VAL A 324 -10.53 28.66 8.84
N ARG A 325 -10.87 27.51 9.43
CA ARG A 325 -10.87 26.18 8.81
C ARG A 325 -11.69 26.20 7.51
N GLY A 326 -11.07 25.85 6.39
CA GLY A 326 -11.75 25.48 5.14
C GLY A 326 -11.46 24.00 4.79
N PRO A 327 -12.47 23.22 4.36
CA PRO A 327 -12.30 21.79 4.09
C PRO A 327 -11.84 21.48 2.66
N LEU A 328 -11.22 20.31 2.54
CA LEU A 328 -10.88 19.54 1.33
C LEU A 328 -11.97 19.58 0.24
N ALA A 329 -11.57 19.82 -1.02
CA ALA A 329 -12.04 19.04 -2.18
C ALA A 329 -11.33 19.39 -3.51
N THR A 330 -10.80 18.33 -4.13
CA THR A 330 -10.75 18.03 -5.58
C THR A 330 -9.96 18.94 -6.52
N VAL A 331 -8.72 18.54 -6.82
CA VAL A 331 -8.00 18.94 -8.04
C VAL A 331 -8.42 18.01 -9.19
N ARG A 332 -9.06 18.59 -10.20
CA ARG A 332 -9.12 18.03 -11.57
C ARG A 332 -7.79 18.35 -12.26
N LEU A 333 -7.13 17.33 -12.79
CA LEU A 333 -6.02 17.48 -13.73
C LEU A 333 -6.59 17.72 -15.12
N ASP A 334 -6.54 18.96 -15.60
CA ASP A 334 -6.56 19.28 -17.02
C ASP A 334 -5.17 19.75 -17.42
N SER A 335 -4.56 19.05 -18.38
CA SER A 335 -3.27 19.38 -18.98
C SER A 335 -3.36 20.64 -19.84
N PRO A 336 -2.32 21.51 -19.86
CA PRO A 336 -2.10 22.43 -20.97
C PRO A 336 -0.79 22.15 -21.73
N PRO A 337 -0.67 22.63 -22.98
CA PRO A 337 0.33 22.18 -23.95
C PRO A 337 1.66 22.93 -23.87
N HIS A 338 2.67 22.28 -24.44
CA HIS A 338 4.02 22.75 -24.71
C HIS A 338 4.07 24.07 -25.50
N HIS A 339 4.95 25.01 -25.10
CA HIS A 339 5.91 25.73 -25.95
C HIS A 339 6.91 26.55 -25.09
N PRO A 340 8.13 26.83 -25.58
CA PRO A 340 9.29 27.17 -24.75
C PRO A 340 9.46 28.68 -24.56
N CYS A 341 9.88 29.10 -23.36
CA CYS A 341 10.27 30.48 -23.09
C CYS A 341 11.67 30.53 -22.45
N SER A 342 12.65 30.90 -23.26
CA SER A 342 13.96 31.38 -22.82
C SER A 342 13.80 32.73 -22.11
N ILE A 343 14.48 32.96 -20.98
CA ILE A 343 15.23 34.20 -20.68
C ILE A 343 15.86 34.15 -19.26
N ARG A 344 17.18 34.33 -19.29
CA ARG A 344 18.11 35.05 -18.39
C ARG A 344 18.26 34.66 -16.91
N ARG A 345 19.49 34.20 -16.64
CA ARG A 345 20.23 34.30 -15.38
C ARG A 345 20.13 35.69 -14.78
N THR A 346 19.78 35.75 -13.49
CA THR A 346 20.26 36.80 -12.58
C THR A 346 20.85 36.11 -11.35
N THR A 347 22.09 36.49 -11.08
CA THR A 347 22.92 36.14 -9.93
C THR A 347 22.39 36.84 -8.68
N CYS A 348 22.23 36.11 -7.58
CA CYS A 348 22.19 36.70 -6.24
C CYS A 348 23.32 36.07 -5.42
N GLN A 349 24.26 36.93 -5.04
CA GLN A 349 25.30 36.70 -4.05
C GLN A 349 24.71 36.70 -2.64
N ASP A 350 25.29 35.82 -1.82
CA ASP A 350 25.65 35.98 -0.41
C ASP A 350 24.62 36.51 0.59
N THR A 351 24.22 35.64 1.51
CA THR A 351 24.17 36.03 2.93
C THR A 351 24.54 34.86 3.83
N VAL A 352 25.58 35.11 4.61
CA VAL A 352 26.21 34.23 5.59
C VAL A 352 25.32 34.04 6.82
N GLY A 353 25.31 32.81 7.35
CA GLY A 353 25.24 32.55 8.78
C GLY A 353 23.90 32.05 9.32
N GLN A 354 23.83 30.76 9.65
CA GLN A 354 23.96 30.29 11.04
C GLN A 354 23.70 28.78 11.11
N ASN A 355 24.67 28.09 11.72
CA ASN A 355 24.61 26.68 12.08
C ASN A 355 23.46 26.42 13.06
N VAL A 356 22.60 25.45 12.73
CA VAL A 356 21.82 24.73 13.75
C VAL A 356 22.01 23.25 13.49
N VAL A 357 22.78 22.63 14.38
CA VAL A 357 22.89 21.19 14.56
C VAL A 357 21.53 20.68 15.00
N VAL A 358 20.85 19.89 14.17
CA VAL A 358 19.66 19.14 14.60
C VAL A 358 20.08 17.70 14.78
N GLY A 359 20.11 17.29 16.05
CA GLY A 359 20.45 15.95 16.47
C GLY A 359 19.46 14.91 15.94
N VAL A 360 20.05 13.78 15.59
CA VAL A 360 19.42 12.50 15.32
C VAL A 360 18.61 12.07 16.54
N TRP A 361 17.34 11.74 16.33
CA TRP A 361 16.58 10.73 17.09
C TRP A 361 15.70 9.95 16.12
#